data_AF-A0A1I3XD59-F1
#
_entry.id   AF-A0A1I3XD59-F1
#
_cell.length_a   1.000
_cell.length_b   1.000
_cell.length_c   1.000
_cell.angle_alpha   90.00
_cell.angle_beta   90.00
_cell.angle_gamma   90.00
#
_symmetry.space_group_name_H-M   'P 1'
#
loop_
_entity.id
_entity.type
_entity.pdbx_description
1 polymer ?
#
loop_
_entity_poly.entity_id
_entity_poly.type
_entity_poly.pdbx_seq_one_letter_code
_entity_poly.pdbx_strand_id
1 'polypeptide(L)'
;MSTLSGAKSAAASAVGGRHFRFNWPLLAFAALALSGCMPATTQIASADPADPSAKVARVGYRSTVAPYTSLRPATPAPWRDRNDAVAPQPKQDR
;
A
#
# COMPACT_ATOMS: atom_id res chain seq x y z
N MET A 1 0.65 -72.52 5.22
CA MET A 1 -0.16 -71.38 5.71
C MET A 1 0.61 -70.05 5.54
N SER A 2 1.00 -69.65 4.32
CA SER A 2 1.81 -68.42 4.13
C SER A 2 1.47 -67.60 2.88
N THR A 3 0.66 -68.12 1.95
CA THR A 3 0.33 -67.41 0.69
C THR A 3 -0.76 -66.36 0.84
N LEU A 4 -1.55 -66.39 1.93
CA LEU A 4 -2.64 -65.44 2.16
C LEU A 4 -2.17 -64.08 2.74
N SER A 5 -0.97 -64.04 3.33
CA SER A 5 -0.44 -62.83 4.00
C SER A 5 0.11 -61.80 3.00
N GLY A 6 0.74 -62.25 1.91
CA GLY A 6 1.30 -61.36 0.88
C GLY A 6 0.23 -60.56 0.10
N ALA A 7 -0.92 -61.18 -0.17
CA ALA A 7 -2.02 -60.54 -0.89
C ALA A 7 -2.66 -59.37 -0.11
N LYS A 8 -2.76 -59.47 1.22
CA LYS A 8 -3.29 -58.40 2.07
C LYS A 8 -2.34 -57.20 2.17
N SER A 9 -1.03 -57.44 2.27
CA SER A 9 -0.02 -56.37 2.34
C SER A 9 0.12 -55.60 1.03
N ALA A 10 -0.01 -56.27 -0.11
CA ALA A 10 -0.02 -55.63 -1.43
C ALA A 10 -1.26 -54.75 -1.63
N ALA A 11 -2.44 -55.19 -1.19
CA ALA A 11 -3.68 -54.40 -1.27
C ALA A 11 -3.64 -53.16 -0.36
N ALA A 12 -3.12 -53.28 0.87
CA ALA A 12 -2.95 -52.16 1.80
C ALA A 12 -1.95 -51.12 1.27
N SER A 13 -0.85 -51.55 0.65
CA SER A 13 0.15 -50.66 0.05
C SER A 13 -0.36 -49.98 -1.23
N ALA A 14 -1.15 -50.68 -2.05
CA ALA A 14 -1.78 -50.11 -3.25
C ALA A 14 -2.86 -49.07 -2.92
N VAL A 15 -3.62 -49.29 -1.83
CA VAL A 15 -4.60 -48.34 -1.29
C VAL A 15 -3.88 -47.13 -0.69
N GLY A 16 -2.85 -47.33 0.13
CA GLY A 16 -2.07 -46.24 0.75
C GLY A 16 -1.40 -45.32 -0.28
N GLY A 17 -0.79 -45.87 -1.33
CA GLY A 17 -0.18 -45.08 -2.41
C GLY A 17 -1.19 -44.30 -3.26
N ARG A 18 -2.43 -44.80 -3.38
CA ARG A 18 -3.52 -44.15 -4.13
C ARG A 18 -4.15 -43.00 -3.34
N HIS A 19 -4.33 -43.15 -2.03
CA HIS A 19 -4.75 -42.04 -1.16
C HIS A 19 -3.71 -40.93 -1.12
N PHE A 20 -2.43 -41.26 -1.04
CA PHE A 20 -1.35 -40.27 -1.07
C PHE A 20 -1.35 -39.46 -2.38
N ARG A 21 -1.47 -40.12 -3.53
CA ARG A 21 -1.52 -39.45 -4.84
C ARG A 21 -2.80 -38.65 -5.09
N PHE A 22 -3.94 -39.09 -4.55
CA PHE A 22 -5.22 -38.40 -4.73
C PHE A 22 -5.44 -37.23 -3.75
N ASN A 23 -4.94 -37.34 -2.51
CA ASN A 23 -4.98 -36.22 -1.56
C ASN A 23 -3.88 -35.19 -1.78
N TRP A 24 -2.79 -35.53 -2.46
CA TRP A 24 -1.72 -34.58 -2.79
C TRP A 24 -2.20 -33.31 -3.50
N PRO A 25 -2.98 -33.37 -4.61
CA PRO A 25 -3.48 -32.17 -5.26
C PRO A 25 -4.45 -31.37 -4.38
N LEU A 26 -5.25 -32.05 -3.55
CA LEU A 26 -6.17 -31.40 -2.61
C LEU A 26 -5.39 -30.62 -1.53
N LEU A 27 -4.34 -31.23 -0.98
CA LEU A 27 -3.45 -30.60 -0.01
C LEU A 27 -2.68 -29.42 -0.63
N ALA A 28 -2.20 -29.57 -1.86
CA ALA A 28 -1.53 -28.49 -2.58
C ALA A 28 -2.49 -27.32 -2.86
N PHE A 29 -3.73 -27.60 -3.26
CA PHE A 29 -4.77 -26.60 -3.48
C PHE A 29 -5.12 -25.87 -2.18
N ALA A 30 -5.29 -26.61 -1.08
CA ALA A 30 -5.53 -26.03 0.23
C ALA A 30 -4.38 -25.10 0.65
N ALA A 31 -3.13 -25.54 0.50
CA ALA A 31 -1.96 -24.72 0.81
C ALA A 31 -1.90 -23.43 -0.02
N LEU A 32 -2.20 -23.49 -1.32
CA LEU A 32 -2.26 -22.32 -2.19
C LEU A 32 -3.38 -21.36 -1.77
N ALA A 33 -4.58 -21.88 -1.48
CA ALA A 33 -5.72 -21.08 -1.01
C ALA A 33 -5.45 -20.40 0.34
N LEU A 34 -4.74 -21.08 1.25
CA LEU A 34 -4.35 -20.57 2.57
C LEU A 34 -3.14 -19.62 2.51
N SER A 35 -2.33 -19.65 1.44
CA SER A 35 -1.13 -18.80 1.31
C SER A 35 -1.44 -17.29 1.31
N GLY A 36 -2.60 -16.90 0.78
CA GLY A 36 -3.05 -15.49 0.79
C GLY A 36 -3.48 -14.99 2.16
N CYS A 37 -3.62 -15.88 3.15
CA CYS A 37 -3.95 -15.52 4.54
C CYS A 37 -2.69 -15.20 5.37
N MET A 38 -1.50 -15.43 4.82
CA MET A 38 -0.27 -14.99 5.46
C MET A 38 -0.11 -13.48 5.25
N PRO A 39 0.25 -12.71 6.31
CA PRO A 39 0.62 -11.32 6.15
C PRO A 39 1.71 -11.23 5.09
N ALA A 40 1.56 -10.30 4.14
CA ALA A 40 2.63 -10.00 3.21
C ALA A 40 3.83 -9.50 4.03
N THR A 41 4.77 -10.41 4.32
CA THR A 41 6.07 -10.06 4.88
C THR A 41 6.91 -9.51 3.75
N THR A 42 6.51 -8.34 3.22
CA THR A 42 7.47 -7.52 2.49
C THR A 42 8.59 -7.24 3.48
N GLN A 43 9.72 -7.90 3.27
CA GLN A 43 10.96 -7.56 3.94
C GLN A 43 11.25 -6.12 3.54
N ILE A 44 10.78 -5.16 4.34
CA ILE A 44 11.26 -3.80 4.30
C ILE A 44 12.64 -3.89 4.98
N ALA A 45 13.60 -4.49 4.29
CA ALA A 45 15.01 -4.28 4.55
C ALA A 45 15.34 -2.88 4.03
N SER A 46 14.69 -1.87 4.61
CA SER A 46 15.18 -0.51 4.51
C SER A 46 16.50 -0.48 5.26
N ALA A 47 17.46 0.30 4.76
CA ALA A 47 18.64 0.64 5.52
C ALA A 47 18.27 1.04 6.96
N ASP A 48 19.06 0.59 7.92
CA ASP A 48 18.91 0.98 9.33
C ASP A 48 18.94 2.51 9.43
N PRO A 49 17.87 3.17 9.90
CA PRO A 49 17.83 4.62 10.05
C PRO A 49 18.93 5.15 10.98
N ALA A 50 19.48 4.32 11.86
CA ALA A 50 20.55 4.67 12.78
C ALA A 50 21.97 4.47 12.20
N ASP A 51 22.11 3.82 11.04
CA ASP A 51 23.40 3.60 10.39
C ASP A 51 23.81 4.81 9.54
N PRO A 52 24.82 5.61 9.95
CA PRO A 52 25.27 6.76 9.17
C PRO A 52 26.03 6.36 7.89
N SER A 53 26.43 5.10 7.75
CA SER A 53 27.10 4.58 6.56
C SER A 53 26.14 4.05 5.49
N ALA A 54 24.86 3.91 5.84
CA ALA A 54 23.84 3.48 4.91
C ALA A 54 23.63 4.50 3.79
N LYS A 55 23.68 4.01 2.54
CA LYS A 55 23.47 4.86 1.36
C LYS A 55 21.99 5.20 1.22
N VAL A 56 21.67 6.49 1.26
CA VAL A 56 20.32 7.02 1.01
C VAL A 56 20.29 7.85 -0.27
N ALA A 57 19.15 7.88 -0.94
CA ALA A 57 18.93 8.78 -2.06
C ALA A 57 19.03 10.24 -1.58
N ARG A 58 19.66 11.11 -2.37
CA ARG A 58 19.76 12.53 -2.04
C ARG A 58 18.38 13.18 -2.08
N VAL A 59 17.98 13.83 -0.98
CA VAL A 59 16.78 14.66 -0.96
C VAL A 59 17.06 15.97 -1.70
N GLY A 60 16.24 16.29 -2.70
CA GLY A 60 16.28 17.59 -3.37
C GLY A 60 15.53 18.63 -2.53
N TYR A 61 16.21 19.73 -2.16
CA TYR A 61 15.53 20.87 -1.54
C TYR A 61 14.74 21.65 -2.60
N ARG A 62 13.45 21.87 -2.35
CA ARG A 62 12.58 22.76 -3.13
C ARG A 62 12.04 23.84 -2.19
N SER A 63 12.23 25.10 -2.57
CA SER A 63 11.67 26.22 -1.82
C SER A 63 10.15 26.26 -2.02
N THR A 64 9.40 26.28 -0.92
CA THR A 64 7.94 26.46 -0.92
C THR A 64 7.51 27.88 -1.27
N VAL A 65 8.44 28.83 -1.22
CA VAL A 65 8.20 30.26 -1.47
C VAL A 65 8.75 30.73 -2.82
N ALA A 66 9.35 29.83 -3.62
CA ALA A 66 9.91 30.18 -4.92
C ALA A 66 8.97 29.80 -6.07
N PRO A 67 8.92 30.61 -7.14
CA PRO A 67 9.64 31.88 -7.32
C PRO A 67 8.88 33.07 -6.70
N TYR A 68 9.55 33.83 -5.81
CA TYR A 68 9.02 35.10 -5.31
C TYR A 68 9.52 36.26 -6.17
N THR A 69 8.61 36.93 -6.86
CA THR A 69 8.90 38.18 -7.56
C THR A 69 8.74 39.33 -6.57
N SER A 70 9.83 40.01 -6.26
CA SER A 70 9.78 41.23 -5.44
C SER A 70 8.93 42.29 -6.12
N LEU A 71 7.94 42.83 -5.40
CA LEU A 71 7.15 43.98 -5.83
C LEU A 71 7.63 45.24 -5.11
N ARG A 72 7.65 46.37 -5.81
CA ARG A 72 7.89 47.68 -5.20
C ARG A 72 6.57 48.23 -4.64
N PRO A 73 6.58 48.92 -3.49
CA PRO A 73 5.40 49.65 -3.02
C PRO A 73 4.92 50.61 -4.11
N ALA A 74 3.66 50.49 -4.48
CA ALA A 74 2.97 51.43 -5.36
C ALA A 74 1.94 52.21 -4.53
N THR A 75 1.61 53.42 -4.97
CA THR A 75 0.51 54.19 -4.36
C THR A 75 -0.77 53.37 -4.43
N PRO A 76 -1.46 53.14 -3.29
CA PRO A 76 -2.71 52.38 -3.30
C PRO A 76 -3.76 53.12 -4.14
N ALA A 77 -4.59 52.36 -4.87
CA ALA A 77 -5.75 52.93 -5.54
C ALA A 77 -6.67 53.62 -4.52
N PRO A 78 -7.43 54.66 -4.92
CA PRO A 78 -8.42 55.30 -4.04
C PRO A 78 -9.36 54.26 -3.44
N TRP A 79 -9.33 54.11 -2.11
CA TRP A 79 -10.08 53.06 -1.42
C TRP A 79 -11.57 53.35 -1.36
N ARG A 80 -11.94 54.64 -1.31
CA ARG A 80 -13.31 55.11 -1.11
C ARG A 80 -14.21 54.71 -2.27
N ASP A 81 -13.80 54.96 -3.50
CA ASP A 81 -14.56 54.62 -4.71
C ASP A 81 -14.88 53.11 -4.79
N ARG A 82 -13.94 52.26 -4.36
CA ARG A 82 -14.16 50.80 -4.32
C ARG A 82 -15.14 50.39 -3.23
N ASN A 83 -15.06 51.03 -2.08
CA ASN A 83 -15.94 50.74 -0.96
C ASN A 83 -17.38 51.19 -1.28
N ASP A 84 -17.53 52.35 -1.91
CA ASP A 84 -18.83 52.86 -2.35
C ASP A 84 -19.43 51.99 -3.45
N ALA A 85 -18.62 51.42 -4.34
CA ALA A 85 -19.07 50.50 -5.39
C ALA A 85 -19.65 49.17 -4.86
N VAL A 86 -19.26 48.73 -3.66
CA VAL A 86 -19.79 47.51 -3.02
C VAL A 86 -20.74 47.80 -1.87
N ALA A 87 -20.97 49.08 -1.55
CA ALA A 87 -21.86 49.47 -0.48
C ALA A 87 -23.30 49.04 -0.82
N PRO A 88 -24.03 48.37 0.09
CA PRO A 88 -25.45 48.12 -0.07
C PRO A 88 -26.21 49.43 -0.27
N GLN A 89 -27.18 49.43 -1.19
CA GLN A 89 -28.04 50.60 -1.39
C GLN A 89 -28.82 50.89 -0.10
N PRO A 90 -28.94 52.17 0.31
CA PRO A 90 -29.72 52.53 1.48
C PRO A 90 -31.17 52.08 1.29
N LYS A 91 -31.74 51.47 2.32
CA LYS A 91 -33.15 51.06 2.32
C LYS A 91 -34.00 52.34 2.26
N GLN A 92 -34.85 52.44 1.23
CA GLN A 92 -35.88 53.48 1.21
C GLN A 92 -36.93 53.11 2.26
N ASP A 93 -36.97 53.87 3.36
CA ASP A 93 -38.06 53.79 4.33
C ASP A 93 -39.30 54.45 3.70
N ARG A 94 -40.29 53.62 3.38
CA ARG A 94 -41.64 54.02 2.96
C ARG A 94 -42.63 53.66 4.05
#